data_AF-A0A849DK19-F1
#
_entry.id   AF-A0A849DK19-F1
#
_cell.length_a   1.000
_cell.length_b   1.000
_cell.length_c   1.000
_cell.angle_alpha   90.00
_cell.angle_beta   90.00
_cell.angle_gamma   90.00
#
_symmetry.space_group_name_H-M   'P 1'
#
loop_
_entity.id
_entity.type
_entity.pdbx_description
1 polymer ?
#
loop_
_entity_poly.entity_id
_entity_poly.type
_entity_poly.pdbx_seq_one_letter_code
_entity_poly.pdbx_strand_id
1 'polypeptide(L)'
;MTSVLGAASGILLVATPAAAASTISVSPSTVTVGGPVVISGTIPTSGEPSCPQDDVAILTSDPALFPPDGFGPRATRDATGAFQISYTVPVSTPPGTYPIGMRCGGGNVGVHTELEVRAQVQQTPTGAPPAGPEGTSGEGQPWGGLVAGPAPVRVDLPAIGLSAVVVAVGLTPGGSMTVPAPAVAGWYRLGPVPGEVGPAVLVGHVTSRAGPAVFHRLAAVHLGDLVSVWHADGSLTRFSISAVTVSRKSQFPTAAVFGPTRQAALRLVTCADDSGRGGGQYRNSLIVWATAAR
;
A
#
# COMPACT_ATOMS: atom_id res chain seq x y z
N MET A 1 -33.67 25.44 79.94
CA MET A 1 -33.52 26.54 78.96
C MET A 1 -32.16 26.37 78.28
N THR A 2 -32.04 25.45 77.33
CA THR A 2 -32.02 25.71 75.87
C THR A 2 -31.11 26.84 75.43
N SER A 3 -29.92 26.49 74.93
CA SER A 3 -29.36 26.96 73.66
C SER A 3 -27.98 26.33 73.44
N VAL A 4 -27.87 25.42 72.47
CA VAL A 4 -26.59 25.14 71.80
C VAL A 4 -26.79 25.50 70.34
N LEU A 5 -26.09 26.56 69.90
CA LEU A 5 -26.03 27.02 68.53
C LEU A 5 -25.46 25.92 67.64
N GLY A 6 -26.04 25.82 66.44
CA GLY A 6 -25.61 24.89 65.42
C GLY A 6 -24.28 25.25 64.77
N ALA A 7 -23.73 24.24 64.12
CA ALA A 7 -22.91 24.41 62.92
C ALA A 7 -23.39 23.35 61.93
N ALA A 8 -24.27 23.76 61.01
CA ALA A 8 -24.60 22.96 59.84
C ALA A 8 -23.39 23.04 58.89
N SER A 9 -22.53 22.02 58.95
CA SER A 9 -21.48 21.83 57.96
C SER A 9 -22.12 21.52 56.61
N GLY A 10 -22.29 22.56 55.80
CA GLY A 10 -22.63 22.43 54.40
C GLY A 10 -21.51 21.69 53.68
N ILE A 11 -21.75 20.43 53.34
CA ILE A 11 -20.90 19.66 52.43
C ILE A 11 -21.07 20.30 51.06
N LEU A 12 -20.08 21.11 50.67
CA LEU A 12 -19.96 21.62 49.31
C LEU A 12 -19.57 20.44 48.41
N LEU A 13 -20.58 19.82 47.77
CA LEU A 13 -20.37 18.90 46.66
C LEU A 13 -19.74 19.69 45.51
N VAL A 14 -18.42 19.70 45.46
CA VAL A 14 -17.68 20.14 44.28
C VAL A 14 -17.98 19.10 43.20
N ALA A 15 -18.87 19.44 42.27
CA ALA A 15 -19.08 18.64 41.08
C ALA A 15 -17.74 18.54 40.35
N THR A 16 -17.15 17.35 40.35
CA THR A 16 -15.99 17.05 39.54
C THR A 16 -16.36 17.30 38.08
N PRO A 17 -15.61 18.12 37.32
CA PRO A 17 -15.87 18.24 35.89
C PRO A 17 -15.74 16.84 35.30
N ALA A 18 -16.80 16.37 34.66
CA ALA A 18 -16.80 15.09 33.96
C ALA A 18 -15.59 15.10 33.01
N ALA A 19 -14.65 14.18 33.21
CA ALA A 19 -13.50 14.04 32.34
C ALA A 19 -14.01 13.89 30.91
N ALA A 20 -13.62 14.81 30.03
CA ALA A 20 -14.03 14.78 28.63
C ALA A 20 -13.64 13.39 28.06
N ALA A 21 -14.61 12.61 27.63
CA ALA A 21 -14.33 11.30 27.05
C ALA A 21 -13.66 11.51 25.69
N SER A 22 -12.67 10.66 25.38
CA SER A 22 -12.12 10.62 24.02
C SER A 22 -13.23 10.25 23.04
N THR A 23 -13.30 10.94 21.91
CA THR A 23 -14.29 10.66 20.84
C THR A 23 -13.61 10.68 19.49
N ILE A 24 -14.14 9.88 18.56
CA ILE A 24 -13.79 9.91 17.15
C ILE A 24 -15.06 9.65 16.32
N SER A 25 -15.22 10.40 15.24
CA SER A 25 -16.29 10.27 14.28
C SER A 25 -15.74 10.45 12.86
N VAL A 26 -16.41 9.83 11.90
CA VAL A 26 -16.12 9.98 10.47
C VAL A 26 -17.39 10.41 9.75
N SER A 27 -17.28 11.41 8.88
CA SER A 27 -18.38 11.97 8.09
C SER A 27 -17.97 12.15 6.63
N PRO A 28 -18.70 11.59 5.66
CA PRO A 28 -19.80 10.64 5.85
C PRO A 28 -19.29 9.29 6.40
N SER A 29 -20.14 8.55 7.12
CA SER A 29 -19.83 7.19 7.61
C SER A 29 -19.83 6.14 6.50
N THR A 30 -20.33 6.51 5.31
CA THR A 30 -20.30 5.69 4.10
C THR A 30 -19.79 6.54 2.95
N VAL A 31 -18.77 6.06 2.24
CA VAL A 31 -18.13 6.79 1.15
C VAL A 31 -17.77 5.84 0.02
N THR A 32 -17.75 6.31 -1.22
CA THR A 32 -17.17 5.53 -2.32
C THR A 32 -15.64 5.67 -2.33
N VAL A 33 -14.94 4.66 -2.86
CA VAL A 33 -13.49 4.77 -3.12
C VAL A 33 -13.16 6.07 -3.88
N GLY A 34 -12.07 6.75 -3.51
CA GLY A 34 -11.71 8.07 -4.03
C GLY A 34 -12.50 9.24 -3.46
N GLY A 35 -13.53 8.99 -2.63
CA GLY A 35 -14.34 10.03 -2.01
C GLY A 35 -13.66 10.66 -0.78
N PRO A 36 -13.96 11.95 -0.49
CA PRO A 36 -13.47 12.61 0.71
C PRO A 36 -14.28 12.21 1.94
N VAL A 37 -13.57 12.05 3.07
CA VAL A 37 -14.14 11.92 4.40
C VAL A 37 -13.50 12.93 5.34
N VAL A 38 -14.26 13.35 6.34
CA VAL A 38 -13.78 14.17 7.44
C VAL A 38 -13.78 13.32 8.69
N ILE A 39 -12.62 13.18 9.32
CA ILE A 39 -12.45 12.46 10.57
C ILE A 39 -12.23 13.51 11.66
N SER A 40 -13.11 13.53 12.65
CA SER A 40 -13.13 14.54 13.71
C SER A 40 -13.31 13.91 15.07
N GLY A 41 -12.94 14.62 16.12
CA GLY A 41 -13.15 14.13 17.48
C GLY A 41 -12.42 14.97 18.51
N THR A 42 -12.34 14.43 19.72
CA THR A 42 -11.65 15.07 20.83
C THR A 42 -10.80 14.04 21.56
N ILE A 43 -9.53 14.36 21.79
CA ILE A 43 -8.65 13.60 22.68
C ILE A 43 -8.20 14.55 23.79
N PRO A 44 -8.58 14.33 25.05
CA PRO A 44 -8.17 15.18 26.16
C PRO A 44 -6.65 15.34 26.21
N THR A 45 -6.21 16.58 26.38
CA THR A 45 -4.80 16.93 26.56
C THR A 45 -4.29 16.66 27.98
N SER A 46 -5.20 16.29 28.90
CA SER A 46 -4.94 15.91 30.29
C SER A 46 -5.97 14.88 30.80
N GLY A 47 -5.58 13.90 31.63
CA GLY A 47 -6.44 12.80 32.14
C GLY A 47 -5.95 11.39 31.75
N GLU A 48 -6.73 10.33 31.99
CA GLU A 48 -6.47 9.00 31.39
C GLU A 48 -7.73 8.46 30.68
N PRO A 49 -7.64 7.99 29.42
CA PRO A 49 -6.49 8.09 28.52
C PRO A 49 -6.33 9.54 28.02
N SER A 50 -5.18 10.18 28.27
CA SER A 50 -4.84 11.47 27.65
C SER A 50 -3.66 11.36 26.72
N CYS A 51 -3.64 12.26 25.76
CA CYS A 51 -2.55 12.45 24.84
C CYS A 51 -1.97 13.83 25.13
N PRO A 52 -0.77 13.95 25.74
CA PRO A 52 -0.16 15.25 26.04
C PRO A 52 -0.15 16.17 24.80
N GLN A 53 -0.24 17.48 24.99
CA GLN A 53 -0.33 18.42 23.86
C GLN A 53 0.87 18.34 22.92
N ASP A 54 2.05 17.99 23.45
CA ASP A 54 3.29 17.83 22.69
C ASP A 54 3.40 16.45 22.00
N ASP A 55 2.50 15.52 22.30
CA ASP A 55 2.49 14.19 21.71
C ASP A 55 1.70 14.14 20.40
N VAL A 56 2.19 13.29 19.50
CA VAL A 56 1.58 13.10 18.18
C VAL A 56 0.45 12.09 18.28
N ALA A 57 -0.78 12.55 18.06
CA ALA A 57 -1.92 11.68 17.80
C ALA A 57 -1.92 11.25 16.32
N ILE A 58 -2.04 9.95 16.04
CA ILE A 58 -2.07 9.39 14.69
C ILE A 58 -3.33 8.56 14.53
N LEU A 59 -4.06 8.75 13.43
CA LEU A 59 -5.18 7.88 13.09
C LEU A 59 -4.67 6.47 12.77
N THR A 60 -5.44 5.44 13.13
CA THR A 60 -5.09 4.05 12.86
C THR A 60 -6.25 3.33 12.22
N SER A 61 -6.00 2.51 11.20
CA SER A 61 -7.01 1.66 10.58
C SER A 61 -6.35 0.47 9.89
N ASP A 62 -7.10 -0.25 9.06
CA ASP A 62 -6.55 -1.25 8.17
C ASP A 62 -5.56 -0.59 7.19
N PRO A 63 -4.43 -1.25 6.86
CA PRO A 63 -3.49 -0.76 5.86
C PRO A 63 -4.09 -0.46 4.48
N ALA A 64 -5.22 -1.07 4.13
CA ALA A 64 -5.93 -0.75 2.90
C ALA A 64 -6.66 0.60 2.94
N LEU A 65 -7.09 1.06 4.13
CA LEU A 65 -7.64 2.41 4.32
C LEU A 65 -6.54 3.44 4.60
N PHE A 66 -5.53 3.11 5.41
CA PHE A 66 -4.37 3.94 5.70
C PHE A 66 -3.05 3.25 5.30
N PRO A 67 -2.64 3.31 4.03
CA PRO A 67 -1.42 2.66 3.57
C PRO A 67 -0.16 3.41 4.04
N PRO A 68 0.97 2.69 4.26
CA PRO A 68 1.18 1.26 4.00
C PRO A 68 0.97 0.33 5.21
N ASP A 69 0.83 0.88 6.41
CA ASP A 69 0.99 0.17 7.69
C ASP A 69 -0.19 0.37 8.65
N GLY A 70 -1.29 0.95 8.17
CA GLY A 70 -2.46 1.25 8.97
C GLY A 70 -2.31 2.55 9.78
N PHE A 71 -1.19 3.27 9.66
CA PHE A 71 -1.02 4.59 10.28
C PHE A 71 -1.43 5.69 9.31
N GLY A 72 -2.54 6.33 9.64
CA GLY A 72 -3.11 7.43 8.90
C GLY A 72 -2.44 8.78 9.19
N PRO A 73 -3.08 9.88 8.75
CA PRO A 73 -2.57 11.23 9.00
C PRO A 73 -2.48 11.56 10.50
N ARG A 74 -1.58 12.49 10.82
CA ARG A 74 -1.43 13.03 12.17
C ARG A 74 -2.60 13.95 12.50
N ALA A 75 -3.25 13.70 13.63
CA ALA A 75 -4.30 14.56 14.16
C ALA A 75 -3.68 15.72 14.93
N THR A 76 -3.66 16.89 14.30
CA THR A 76 -3.28 18.13 14.97
C THR A 76 -4.47 18.55 15.86
N ARG A 77 -4.20 18.77 17.14
CA ARG A 77 -5.22 19.07 18.15
C ARG A 77 -5.08 20.51 18.62
N ASP A 78 -6.21 21.16 18.89
CA ASP A 78 -6.22 22.48 19.53
C ASP A 78 -6.05 22.37 21.07
N ALA A 79 -6.11 23.51 21.76
CA ALA A 79 -5.96 23.59 23.22
C ALA A 79 -7.03 22.79 24.00
N THR A 80 -8.18 22.48 23.37
CA THR A 80 -9.25 21.66 23.95
C THR A 80 -9.10 20.17 23.63
N GLY A 81 -8.12 19.81 22.80
CA GLY A 81 -7.92 18.44 22.35
C GLY A 81 -8.76 18.07 21.12
N ALA A 82 -9.51 19.02 20.54
CA ALA A 82 -10.31 18.79 19.35
C ALA A 82 -9.43 18.73 18.10
N PHE A 83 -9.79 17.83 17.17
CA PHE A 83 -9.11 17.70 15.88
C PHE A 83 -10.12 17.49 14.76
N GLN A 84 -9.70 17.84 13.55
CA GLN A 84 -10.42 17.57 12.32
C GLN A 84 -9.43 17.34 11.19
N ILE A 85 -9.63 16.26 10.42
CA ILE A 85 -8.77 15.88 9.30
C ILE A 85 -9.65 15.59 8.08
N SER A 86 -9.32 16.21 6.95
CA SER A 86 -9.84 15.79 5.65
C SER A 86 -8.95 14.68 5.08
N TYR A 87 -9.54 13.55 4.73
CA TYR A 87 -8.86 12.40 4.16
C TYR A 87 -9.58 11.92 2.90
N THR A 88 -8.84 11.61 1.84
CA THR A 88 -9.41 11.02 0.63
C THR A 88 -9.17 9.51 0.68
N VAL A 89 -10.24 8.72 0.65
CA VAL A 89 -10.13 7.26 0.64
C VAL A 89 -9.40 6.82 -0.62
N PRO A 90 -8.29 6.08 -0.53
CA PRO A 90 -7.58 5.60 -1.70
C PRO A 90 -8.51 4.87 -2.66
N VAL A 91 -8.38 5.14 -3.97
CA VAL A 91 -9.16 4.43 -4.99
C VAL A 91 -8.89 2.92 -5.01
N SER A 92 -7.76 2.50 -4.42
CA SER A 92 -7.36 1.10 -4.24
C SER A 92 -7.94 0.44 -2.99
N THR A 93 -8.61 1.18 -2.09
CA THR A 93 -9.20 0.63 -0.87
C THR A 93 -10.34 -0.31 -1.26
N PRO A 94 -10.29 -1.62 -0.94
CA PRO A 94 -11.37 -2.54 -1.24
C PRO A 94 -12.69 -2.08 -0.59
N PRO A 95 -13.85 -2.36 -1.21
CA PRO A 95 -15.12 -2.15 -0.53
C PRO A 95 -15.19 -2.98 0.76
N GLY A 96 -15.68 -2.40 1.84
CA GLY A 96 -15.70 -3.03 3.16
C GLY A 96 -15.87 -2.03 4.29
N THR A 97 -15.97 -2.54 5.51
CA THR A 97 -16.05 -1.73 6.73
C THR A 97 -14.67 -1.63 7.38
N TYR A 98 -14.25 -0.41 7.67
CA TYR A 98 -12.92 -0.11 8.19
C TYR A 98 -13.01 0.56 9.55
N PRO A 99 -12.44 -0.04 10.62
CA PRO A 99 -12.38 0.60 11.91
C PRO A 99 -11.29 1.67 11.90
N ILE A 100 -11.65 2.92 12.20
CA ILE A 100 -10.74 4.05 12.36
C ILE A 100 -10.60 4.33 13.85
N GLY A 101 -9.44 4.02 14.41
CA GLY A 101 -9.04 4.35 15.77
C GLY A 101 -7.96 5.42 15.80
N MET A 102 -7.35 5.59 16.98
CA MET A 102 -6.23 6.51 17.17
C MET A 102 -5.19 5.95 18.13
N ARG A 103 -3.95 6.37 17.90
CA ARG A 103 -2.83 6.17 18.82
C ARG A 103 -2.22 7.48 19.26
N CYS A 104 -1.69 7.49 20.47
CA CYS A 104 -0.90 8.58 21.02
C CYS A 104 0.23 8.04 21.89
N GLY A 105 1.42 8.66 21.84
CA GLY A 105 2.50 8.39 22.80
C GLY A 105 2.92 6.92 22.92
N GLY A 106 2.73 6.11 21.86
CA GLY A 106 3.07 4.68 21.85
C GLY A 106 1.92 3.72 22.18
N GLY A 107 0.76 4.20 22.62
CA GLY A 107 -0.43 3.39 22.95
C GLY A 107 -1.69 3.75 22.15
N ASN A 108 -2.70 2.87 22.17
CA ASN A 108 -4.01 3.13 21.55
C ASN A 108 -4.88 3.97 22.50
N VAL A 109 -5.63 4.93 21.94
CA VAL A 109 -6.52 5.84 22.70
C VAL A 109 -7.83 5.14 23.13
N GLY A 110 -8.08 3.93 22.62
CA GLY A 110 -9.23 3.09 23.01
C GLY A 110 -10.57 3.49 22.36
N VAL A 111 -10.56 4.46 21.44
CA VAL A 111 -11.73 4.89 20.67
C VAL A 111 -11.61 4.46 19.22
N HIS A 112 -12.75 4.09 18.63
CA HIS A 112 -12.85 3.74 17.22
C HIS A 112 -14.20 4.19 16.65
N THR A 113 -14.21 4.43 15.34
CA THR A 113 -15.42 4.64 14.53
C THR A 113 -15.32 3.77 13.28
N GLU A 114 -16.43 3.56 12.58
CA GLU A 114 -16.45 2.72 11.38
C GLU A 114 -16.69 3.56 10.13
N LEU A 115 -15.91 3.29 9.08
CA LEU A 115 -16.12 3.82 7.75
C LEU A 115 -16.49 2.69 6.81
N GLU A 116 -17.68 2.76 6.21
CA GLU A 116 -18.08 1.87 5.13
C GLU A 116 -17.58 2.43 3.80
N VAL A 117 -16.67 1.71 3.14
CA VAL A 117 -16.19 2.03 1.80
C VAL A 117 -16.98 1.21 0.78
N ARG A 118 -17.61 1.90 -0.16
CA ARG A 118 -18.36 1.29 -1.27
C ARG A 118 -17.57 1.38 -2.56
N ALA A 119 -17.79 0.42 -3.45
CA ALA A 119 -17.35 0.54 -4.84
C ALA A 119 -18.00 1.78 -5.48
N GLN A 120 -17.28 2.46 -6.37
CA GLN A 120 -17.92 3.47 -7.21
C GLN A 120 -18.93 2.78 -8.11
N VAL A 121 -20.22 3.13 -7.97
CA VAL A 121 -21.23 2.76 -8.95
C VAL A 121 -21.00 3.65 -10.15
N GLN A 122 -20.50 3.08 -11.24
CA GLN A 122 -20.38 3.79 -12.51
C GLN A 122 -21.81 4.19 -12.94
N GLN A 123 -22.18 5.45 -12.75
CA GLN A 123 -23.42 5.96 -13.33
C GLN A 123 -23.19 6.09 -14.84
N THR A 124 -23.72 5.14 -15.60
CA THR A 124 -23.84 5.25 -17.04
C THR A 124 -24.74 6.45 -17.35
N PRO A 125 -24.30 7.45 -18.14
CA PRO A 125 -25.19 8.52 -18.59
C PRO A 125 -26.27 7.90 -19.50
N THR A 126 -27.53 7.93 -19.05
CA THR A 126 -28.69 7.59 -19.87
C THR A 126 -28.98 8.75 -20.83
N GLY A 127 -28.86 8.51 -22.14
CA GLY A 127 -29.33 9.46 -23.16
C GLY A 127 -29.19 8.99 -24.61
N ALA A 128 -30.34 8.63 -25.21
CA ALA A 128 -30.71 8.51 -26.63
C ALA A 128 -30.59 7.13 -27.38
N PRO A 129 -31.70 6.58 -27.95
CA PRO A 129 -31.77 5.32 -28.73
C PRO A 129 -31.57 5.51 -30.27
N PRO A 130 -31.54 4.44 -31.10
CA PRO A 130 -30.47 4.20 -32.08
C PRO A 130 -30.83 4.46 -33.56
N ALA A 131 -29.80 4.54 -34.42
CA ALA A 131 -29.94 4.30 -35.86
C ALA A 131 -28.68 3.63 -36.45
N GLY A 132 -28.89 2.46 -37.06
CA GLY A 132 -28.01 1.91 -38.12
C GLY A 132 -27.11 0.73 -37.72
N PRO A 133 -27.28 -0.46 -38.34
CA PRO A 133 -26.28 -1.51 -38.31
C PRO A 133 -25.28 -1.31 -39.47
N GLU A 134 -23.98 -1.46 -39.20
CA GLU A 134 -22.95 -2.10 -40.05
C GLU A 134 -21.55 -1.55 -39.76
N GLY A 135 -20.59 -2.48 -39.62
CA GLY A 135 -19.19 -2.22 -39.94
C GLY A 135 -18.21 -2.15 -38.77
N THR A 136 -17.69 -3.33 -38.40
CA THR A 136 -16.27 -3.62 -38.17
C THR A 136 -15.43 -2.58 -37.41
N SER A 137 -15.08 -2.89 -36.15
CA SER A 137 -13.69 -2.97 -35.61
C SER A 137 -13.74 -3.08 -34.09
N GLY A 138 -13.08 -4.10 -33.55
CA GLY A 138 -13.31 -4.68 -32.23
C GLY A 138 -13.30 -3.75 -31.02
N GLU A 139 -14.24 -4.04 -30.11
CA GLU A 139 -14.28 -3.74 -28.68
C GLU A 139 -12.95 -3.30 -28.06
N GLY A 140 -12.83 -1.99 -27.80
CA GLY A 140 -12.01 -1.49 -26.69
C GLY A 140 -12.78 -1.67 -25.38
N GLN A 141 -12.74 -2.88 -24.81
CA GLN A 141 -13.20 -3.11 -23.43
C GLN A 141 -12.26 -2.39 -22.44
N PRO A 142 -12.77 -1.59 -21.48
CA PRO A 142 -12.00 -1.19 -20.32
C PRO A 142 -11.87 -2.39 -19.37
N TRP A 143 -10.63 -2.81 -19.10
CA TRP A 143 -10.32 -3.98 -18.28
C TRP A 143 -10.56 -3.66 -16.80
N GLY A 144 -11.82 -3.78 -16.39
CA GLY A 144 -12.25 -3.96 -15.01
C GLY A 144 -12.65 -5.41 -14.81
N GLY A 145 -11.66 -6.30 -14.76
CA GLY A 145 -11.83 -7.71 -14.45
C GLY A 145 -10.47 -8.30 -14.18
N LEU A 146 -10.32 -8.94 -13.01
CA LEU A 146 -9.25 -9.91 -12.80
C LEU A 146 -9.45 -11.03 -13.81
N VAL A 147 -8.92 -10.86 -15.03
CA VAL A 147 -8.48 -12.02 -15.81
C VAL A 147 -7.23 -12.45 -15.08
N ALA A 148 -7.33 -13.46 -14.20
CA ALA A 148 -6.15 -14.04 -13.59
C ALA A 148 -5.39 -14.77 -14.70
N GLY A 149 -4.43 -14.10 -15.34
CA GLY A 149 -3.51 -14.74 -16.25
C GLY A 149 -2.79 -15.91 -15.57
N PRO A 150 -2.34 -16.90 -16.34
CA PRO A 150 -1.59 -18.05 -15.79
C PRO A 150 -0.36 -17.55 -15.03
N ALA A 151 -0.13 -18.07 -13.82
CA ALA A 151 0.98 -17.61 -12.99
C ALA A 151 2.34 -17.85 -13.68
N PRO A 152 3.32 -16.93 -13.54
CA PRO A 152 4.66 -17.15 -14.06
C PRO A 152 5.37 -18.24 -13.27
N VAL A 153 6.02 -19.16 -13.98
CA VAL A 153 6.72 -20.33 -13.40
C VAL A 153 8.22 -20.33 -13.68
N ARG A 154 8.67 -19.58 -14.69
CA ARG A 154 10.10 -19.47 -15.05
C ARG A 154 10.42 -18.12 -15.68
N VAL A 155 11.62 -17.61 -15.41
CA VAL A 155 12.19 -16.44 -16.07
C VAL A 155 13.55 -16.78 -16.67
N ASP A 156 13.77 -16.36 -17.92
CA ASP A 156 15.02 -16.51 -18.65
C ASP A 156 15.51 -15.15 -19.15
N LEU A 157 16.80 -14.88 -18.98
CA LEU A 157 17.50 -13.72 -19.56
C LEU A 157 18.86 -14.21 -20.08
N PRO A 158 18.89 -14.74 -21.33
CA PRO A 158 20.05 -15.46 -21.86
C PRO A 158 21.35 -14.65 -21.89
N ALA A 159 21.27 -13.33 -22.12
CA ALA A 159 22.43 -12.44 -22.19
C ALA A 159 23.32 -12.46 -20.94
N ILE A 160 22.73 -12.77 -19.77
CA ILE A 160 23.45 -12.91 -18.49
C ILE A 160 23.45 -14.35 -17.95
N GLY A 161 22.95 -15.32 -18.74
CA GLY A 161 22.80 -16.71 -18.31
C GLY A 161 21.79 -16.91 -17.17
N LEU A 162 20.81 -16.02 -17.02
CA LEU A 162 19.74 -16.17 -16.04
C LEU A 162 18.71 -17.17 -16.56
N SER A 163 18.44 -18.20 -15.75
CA SER A 163 17.33 -19.14 -15.94
C SER A 163 16.90 -19.60 -14.56
N ALA A 164 15.70 -19.23 -14.13
CA ALA A 164 15.25 -19.45 -12.75
C ALA A 164 13.77 -19.81 -12.66
N VAL A 165 13.43 -20.64 -11.68
CA VAL A 165 12.04 -20.88 -11.27
C VAL A 165 11.47 -19.59 -10.67
N VAL A 166 10.20 -19.33 -10.98
CA VAL A 166 9.43 -18.22 -10.42
C VAL A 166 8.39 -18.78 -9.45
N VAL A 167 8.32 -18.20 -8.26
CA VAL A 167 7.30 -18.52 -7.24
C VAL A 167 6.51 -17.27 -6.87
N ALA A 168 5.24 -17.44 -6.51
CA ALA A 168 4.43 -16.33 -6.03
C ALA A 168 4.90 -15.88 -4.64
N VAL A 169 5.23 -14.59 -4.50
CA VAL A 169 5.50 -13.92 -3.22
C VAL A 169 4.45 -12.86 -2.95
N GLY A 170 4.17 -12.63 -1.68
CA GLY A 170 3.25 -11.60 -1.21
C GLY A 170 3.95 -10.64 -0.26
N LEU A 171 3.16 -9.96 0.55
CA LEU A 171 3.67 -9.18 1.66
C LEU A 171 3.66 -10.04 2.94
N THR A 172 4.67 -9.85 3.76
CA THR A 172 4.66 -10.25 5.18
C THR A 172 3.61 -9.40 5.93
N PRO A 173 3.18 -9.82 7.14
CA PRO A 173 2.28 -9.01 7.96
C PRO A 173 2.79 -7.59 8.24
N GLY A 174 4.11 -7.39 8.22
CA GLY A 174 4.75 -6.06 8.36
C GLY A 174 4.88 -5.29 7.03
N GLY A 175 4.14 -5.65 5.98
CA GLY A 175 4.11 -4.94 4.70
C GLY A 175 5.36 -5.07 3.83
N SER A 176 6.41 -5.75 4.31
CA SER A 176 7.61 -6.03 3.52
C SER A 176 7.37 -7.21 2.59
N MET A 177 7.89 -7.15 1.36
CA MET A 177 7.77 -8.26 0.42
C MET A 177 8.48 -9.51 0.94
N THR A 178 7.80 -10.66 0.89
CA THR A 178 8.40 -11.95 1.22
C THR A 178 9.53 -12.22 0.23
N VAL A 179 10.72 -12.52 0.76
CA VAL A 179 11.90 -12.78 -0.06
C VAL A 179 11.95 -14.27 -0.40
N PRO A 180 12.10 -14.66 -1.68
CA PRO A 180 12.18 -16.06 -2.09
C PRO A 180 13.51 -16.70 -1.68
N ALA A 181 13.62 -18.02 -1.81
CA ALA A 181 14.89 -18.71 -1.62
C ALA A 181 15.98 -18.18 -2.58
N PRO A 182 17.29 -18.24 -2.23
CA PRO A 182 18.34 -17.56 -3.00
C PRO A 182 18.45 -17.93 -4.49
N ALA A 183 18.11 -19.17 -4.87
CA ALA A 183 18.16 -19.64 -6.25
C ALA A 183 16.85 -19.41 -7.04
N VAL A 184 15.86 -18.75 -6.45
CA VAL A 184 14.49 -18.64 -6.97
C VAL A 184 14.10 -17.17 -7.13
N ALA A 185 13.40 -16.85 -8.22
CA ALA A 185 12.79 -15.54 -8.41
C ALA A 185 11.37 -15.51 -7.80
N GLY A 186 11.01 -14.40 -7.17
CA GLY A 186 9.69 -14.20 -6.57
C GLY A 186 8.86 -13.24 -7.41
N TRP A 187 7.68 -13.65 -7.88
CA TRP A 187 6.72 -12.75 -8.51
C TRP A 187 5.79 -12.14 -7.46
N TYR A 188 5.69 -10.81 -7.45
CA TYR A 188 4.77 -10.11 -6.57
C TYR A 188 3.31 -10.30 -7.02
N ARG A 189 2.63 -11.26 -6.40
CA ARG A 189 1.31 -11.75 -6.82
C ARG A 189 0.15 -10.77 -6.65
N LEU A 190 0.37 -9.66 -5.95
CA LEU A 190 -0.62 -8.59 -5.78
C LEU A 190 -0.54 -7.56 -6.92
N GLY A 191 0.46 -7.68 -7.80
CA GLY A 191 0.57 -6.90 -9.03
C GLY A 191 0.13 -7.71 -10.27
N PRO A 192 0.18 -7.08 -11.45
CA PRO A 192 -0.16 -7.72 -12.73
C PRO A 192 0.64 -9.00 -13.00
N VAL A 193 0.00 -9.94 -13.70
CA VAL A 193 0.69 -11.08 -14.29
C VAL A 193 1.59 -10.57 -15.43
N PRO A 194 2.83 -11.07 -15.60
CA PRO A 194 3.69 -10.67 -16.72
C PRO A 194 2.97 -10.79 -18.07
N GLY A 195 2.79 -9.66 -18.76
CA GLY A 195 2.10 -9.60 -20.05
C GLY A 195 0.78 -8.83 -20.00
N GLU A 196 0.21 -8.69 -18.80
CA GLU A 196 -0.93 -7.81 -18.55
C GLU A 196 -0.49 -6.35 -18.50
N VAL A 197 -1.45 -5.45 -18.73
CA VAL A 197 -1.23 -4.01 -18.59
C VAL A 197 -0.81 -3.69 -17.15
N GLY A 198 0.33 -3.02 -17.01
CA GLY A 198 0.88 -2.63 -15.73
C GLY A 198 2.24 -3.27 -15.41
N PRO A 199 2.78 -2.97 -14.22
CA PRO A 199 4.09 -3.43 -13.78
C PRO A 199 4.06 -4.83 -13.13
N ALA A 200 4.44 -5.88 -13.85
CA ALA A 200 4.79 -7.14 -13.20
C ALA A 200 6.16 -7.01 -12.52
N VAL A 201 6.27 -7.43 -11.26
CA VAL A 201 7.51 -7.30 -10.46
C VAL A 201 8.05 -8.66 -10.07
N LEU A 202 9.31 -8.91 -10.44
CA LEU A 202 10.10 -10.07 -10.02
C LEU A 202 11.22 -9.62 -9.09
N VAL A 203 11.34 -10.27 -7.93
CA VAL A 203 12.38 -10.02 -6.93
C VAL A 203 13.30 -11.21 -6.77
N GLY A 204 14.55 -10.98 -6.40
CA GLY A 204 15.51 -12.05 -6.19
C GLY A 204 16.76 -11.61 -5.46
N HIS A 205 17.44 -12.56 -4.85
CA HIS A 205 18.72 -12.33 -4.17
C HIS A 205 19.86 -12.07 -5.17
N VAL A 206 20.78 -11.17 -4.82
CA VAL A 206 22.04 -10.94 -5.56
C VAL A 206 23.16 -11.88 -5.12
N THR A 207 23.18 -12.25 -3.84
CA THR A 207 24.16 -13.15 -3.23
C THR A 207 23.50 -14.04 -2.20
N SER A 208 24.19 -15.12 -1.84
CA SER A 208 23.82 -16.05 -0.77
C SER A 208 25.07 -16.47 0.00
N ARG A 209 24.90 -17.15 1.14
CA ARG A 209 26.02 -17.76 1.88
C ARG A 209 26.78 -18.83 1.07
N ALA A 210 26.12 -19.43 0.07
CA ALA A 210 26.69 -20.46 -0.79
C ALA A 210 27.33 -19.90 -2.07
N GLY A 211 27.35 -18.56 -2.26
CA GLY A 211 27.86 -17.91 -3.46
C GLY A 211 26.80 -17.10 -4.22
N PRO A 212 27.00 -16.87 -5.53
CA PRO A 212 26.07 -16.15 -6.40
C PRO A 212 24.61 -16.62 -6.25
N ALA A 213 23.67 -15.69 -6.19
CA ALA A 213 22.24 -15.98 -6.14
C ALA A 213 21.55 -15.69 -7.49
N VAL A 214 20.23 -15.87 -7.55
CA VAL A 214 19.44 -15.82 -8.79
C VAL A 214 19.67 -14.56 -9.64
N PHE A 215 19.77 -13.38 -9.01
CA PHE A 215 19.96 -12.10 -9.70
C PHE A 215 21.38 -11.56 -9.58
N HIS A 216 22.37 -12.42 -9.29
CA HIS A 216 23.78 -12.02 -9.15
C HIS A 216 24.32 -11.23 -10.35
N ARG A 217 23.95 -11.64 -11.57
CA ARG A 217 24.43 -11.04 -12.82
C ARG A 217 23.50 -9.97 -13.39
N LEU A 218 22.46 -9.57 -12.65
CA LEU A 218 21.44 -8.66 -13.16
C LEU A 218 22.01 -7.27 -13.52
N ALA A 219 23.12 -6.87 -12.90
CA ALA A 219 23.83 -5.64 -13.23
C ALA A 219 24.55 -5.65 -14.60
N ALA A 220 24.67 -6.82 -15.24
CA ALA A 220 25.37 -6.99 -16.51
C ALA A 220 24.43 -6.98 -17.74
N VAL A 221 23.15 -6.66 -17.55
CA VAL A 221 22.18 -6.53 -18.65
C VAL A 221 22.45 -5.27 -19.47
N HIS A 222 22.07 -5.30 -20.74
CA HIS A 222 22.10 -4.17 -21.65
C HIS A 222 20.69 -3.82 -22.12
N LEU A 223 20.51 -2.58 -22.55
CA LEU A 223 19.29 -2.17 -23.24
C LEU A 223 19.08 -3.04 -24.47
N GLY A 224 17.84 -3.47 -24.70
CA GLY A 224 17.50 -4.37 -25.80
C GLY A 224 17.52 -5.86 -25.43
N ASP A 225 18.24 -6.26 -24.37
CA ASP A 225 18.29 -7.66 -23.93
C ASP A 225 16.87 -8.21 -23.71
N LEU A 226 16.65 -9.47 -24.12
CA LEU A 226 15.34 -10.09 -24.02
C LEU A 226 15.19 -10.87 -22.72
N VAL A 227 14.08 -10.60 -22.03
CA VAL A 227 13.58 -11.37 -20.90
C VAL A 227 12.40 -12.20 -21.37
N SER A 228 12.43 -13.50 -21.13
CA SER A 228 11.32 -14.41 -21.39
C SER A 228 10.73 -14.87 -20.06
N VAL A 229 9.41 -14.78 -19.93
CA VAL A 229 8.66 -15.28 -18.77
C VAL A 229 7.71 -16.37 -19.23
N TRP A 230 7.89 -17.58 -18.71
CA TRP A 230 7.01 -18.71 -18.97
C TRP A 230 5.93 -18.79 -17.91
N HIS A 231 4.73 -19.12 -18.35
CA HIS A 231 3.55 -19.22 -17.50
C HIS A 231 3.14 -20.68 -17.31
N ALA A 232 2.33 -20.95 -16.28
CA ALA A 232 1.91 -22.29 -15.90
C ALA A 232 1.11 -23.03 -16.98
N ASP A 233 0.48 -22.31 -17.90
CA ASP A 233 -0.25 -22.86 -19.06
C ASP A 233 0.66 -23.13 -20.28
N GLY A 234 1.96 -22.87 -20.17
CA GLY A 234 2.94 -23.01 -21.25
C GLY A 234 3.07 -21.79 -22.14
N SER A 235 2.28 -20.72 -21.93
CA SER A 235 2.44 -19.47 -22.66
C SER A 235 3.73 -18.74 -22.29
N LEU A 236 4.20 -17.88 -23.20
CA LEU A 236 5.47 -17.16 -23.08
C LEU A 236 5.27 -15.68 -23.35
N THR A 237 5.65 -14.86 -22.37
CA THR A 237 5.68 -13.40 -22.50
C THR A 237 7.11 -12.93 -22.67
N ARG A 238 7.37 -12.03 -23.64
CA ARG A 238 8.70 -11.45 -23.89
C ARG A 238 8.72 -9.96 -23.58
N PHE A 239 9.80 -9.54 -22.94
CA PHE A 239 10.11 -8.15 -22.64
C PHE A 239 11.49 -7.79 -23.16
N SER A 240 11.69 -6.53 -23.50
CA SER A 240 13.01 -5.97 -23.82
C SER A 240 13.44 -4.99 -22.73
N ILE A 241 14.67 -5.12 -22.26
CA ILE A 241 15.25 -4.21 -21.25
C ILE A 241 15.27 -2.78 -21.80
N SER A 242 14.64 -1.86 -21.06
CA SER A 242 14.45 -0.47 -21.45
C SER A 242 15.17 0.53 -20.54
N ALA A 243 15.51 0.14 -19.31
CA ALA A 243 16.36 0.94 -18.43
C ALA A 243 16.98 0.09 -17.30
N VAL A 244 18.03 0.61 -16.68
CA VAL A 244 18.60 0.09 -15.43
C VAL A 244 18.78 1.27 -14.48
N THR A 245 18.34 1.11 -13.23
CA THR A 245 18.43 2.13 -12.19
C THR A 245 18.97 1.53 -10.91
N VAL A 246 19.86 2.25 -10.24
CA VAL A 246 20.28 1.95 -8.88
C VAL A 246 19.72 3.03 -7.96
N SER A 247 19.03 2.63 -6.90
CA SER A 247 18.43 3.56 -5.93
C SER A 247 18.78 3.16 -4.52
N ARG A 248 18.99 4.14 -3.64
CA ARG A 248 19.09 3.87 -2.19
C ARG A 248 17.79 3.26 -1.72
N LYS A 249 17.83 2.29 -0.81
CA LYS A 249 16.64 1.64 -0.23
C LYS A 249 15.72 2.64 0.46
N SER A 250 16.28 3.67 1.10
CA SER A 250 15.52 4.77 1.71
C SER A 250 14.82 5.69 0.71
N GLN A 251 15.20 5.61 -0.57
CA GLN A 251 14.65 6.40 -1.68
C GLN A 251 14.15 5.47 -2.78
N PHE A 252 13.77 4.24 -2.43
CA PHE A 252 13.29 3.27 -3.38
C PHE A 252 12.06 3.85 -4.11
N PRO A 253 12.03 3.89 -5.44
CA PRO A 253 10.99 4.58 -6.19
C PRO A 253 9.72 3.73 -6.28
N THR A 254 9.06 3.49 -5.13
CA THR A 254 7.90 2.59 -4.97
C THR A 254 6.80 2.90 -5.99
N ALA A 255 6.46 4.18 -6.17
CA ALA A 255 5.43 4.60 -7.12
C ALA A 255 5.81 4.26 -8.58
N ALA A 256 7.08 4.34 -8.97
CA ALA A 256 7.50 3.97 -10.31
C ALA A 256 7.57 2.44 -10.49
N VAL A 257 7.98 1.71 -9.46
CA VAL A 257 8.13 0.24 -9.51
C VAL A 257 6.78 -0.46 -9.52
N PHE A 258 5.85 -0.03 -8.66
CA PHE A 258 4.56 -0.70 -8.45
C PHE A 258 3.36 0.07 -9.01
N GLY A 259 3.53 1.35 -9.34
CA GLY A 259 2.45 2.18 -9.87
C GLY A 259 2.07 1.83 -11.31
N PRO A 260 0.85 2.19 -11.72
CA PRO A 260 0.27 1.73 -12.98
C PRO A 260 1.05 2.21 -14.20
N THR A 261 1.08 1.37 -15.23
CA THR A 261 1.60 1.72 -16.57
C THR A 261 0.57 1.42 -17.64
N ARG A 262 0.58 2.19 -18.74
CA ARG A 262 -0.39 2.00 -19.86
C ARG A 262 -0.11 0.76 -20.71
N GLN A 263 1.04 0.13 -20.52
CA GLN A 263 1.49 -1.03 -21.28
C GLN A 263 1.98 -2.11 -20.32
N ALA A 264 2.03 -3.34 -20.82
CA ALA A 264 2.66 -4.44 -20.13
C ALA A 264 4.14 -4.18 -19.93
N ALA A 265 4.59 -4.34 -18.70
CA ALA A 265 5.90 -3.91 -18.31
C ALA A 265 6.42 -4.80 -17.17
N LEU A 266 7.71 -5.11 -17.20
CA LEU A 266 8.37 -5.99 -16.22
C LEU A 266 9.42 -5.21 -15.42
N ARG A 267 9.56 -5.54 -14.13
CA ARG A 267 10.62 -5.01 -13.25
C ARG A 267 11.33 -6.16 -12.60
N LEU A 268 12.64 -6.22 -12.73
CA LEU A 268 13.49 -7.16 -11.99
C LEU A 268 14.21 -6.37 -10.91
N VAL A 269 14.01 -6.74 -9.65
CA VAL A 269 14.52 -5.99 -8.50
C VAL A 269 15.42 -6.89 -7.66
N THR A 270 16.62 -6.39 -7.33
CA THR A 270 17.55 -7.07 -6.43
C THR A 270 18.25 -6.08 -5.49
N CYS A 271 18.86 -6.61 -4.43
CA CYS A 271 19.75 -5.83 -3.58
C CYS A 271 21.04 -5.49 -4.31
N ALA A 272 21.59 -4.30 -4.07
CA ALA A 272 22.85 -3.85 -4.67
C ALA A 272 23.69 -3.06 -3.66
N ASP A 273 25.00 -2.97 -3.92
CA ASP A 273 25.86 -1.98 -3.29
C ASP A 273 25.94 -0.68 -4.13
N ASP A 274 26.83 0.25 -3.74
CA ASP A 274 27.00 1.55 -4.42
C ASP A 274 27.48 1.43 -5.88
N SER A 275 28.12 0.31 -6.24
CA SER A 275 28.55 0.01 -7.61
C SER A 275 27.47 -0.67 -8.46
N GLY A 276 26.32 -0.99 -7.87
CA GLY A 276 25.28 -1.79 -8.52
C GLY A 276 25.61 -3.29 -8.59
N ARG A 277 26.79 -3.71 -8.11
CA ARG A 277 27.24 -5.11 -8.08
C ARG A 277 27.00 -5.67 -6.66
N GLY A 278 26.87 -6.98 -6.50
CA GLY A 278 26.72 -7.56 -5.16
C GLY A 278 28.08 -7.58 -4.45
N GLY A 279 28.23 -6.98 -3.26
CA GLY A 279 29.51 -7.03 -2.54
C GLY A 279 29.67 -6.15 -1.30
N GLY A 280 28.90 -5.06 -1.15
CA GLY A 280 28.99 -4.13 -0.01
C GLY A 280 27.83 -4.16 1.00
N GLN A 281 27.70 -3.11 1.83
CA GLN A 281 26.47 -2.90 2.59
C GLN A 281 25.34 -2.72 1.57
N TYR A 282 24.39 -3.65 1.52
CA TYR A 282 23.25 -3.66 0.58
C TYR A 282 22.26 -2.52 0.85
N ARG A 283 22.73 -1.28 0.79
CA ARG A 283 21.96 -0.07 1.04
C ARG A 283 21.18 0.35 -0.19
N ASN A 284 21.42 -0.28 -1.34
CA ASN A 284 20.79 0.04 -2.60
C ASN A 284 19.94 -1.12 -3.13
N SER A 285 19.07 -0.79 -4.07
CA SER A 285 18.33 -1.71 -4.91
C SER A 285 18.70 -1.42 -6.36
N LEU A 286 19.01 -2.47 -7.11
CA LEU A 286 19.10 -2.41 -8.56
C LEU A 286 17.75 -2.82 -9.15
N ILE A 287 17.24 -1.98 -10.04
CA ILE A 287 15.96 -2.12 -10.71
C ILE A 287 16.24 -2.16 -12.20
N VAL A 288 15.93 -3.27 -12.83
CA VAL A 288 15.93 -3.39 -14.29
C VAL A 288 14.50 -3.24 -14.77
N TRP A 289 14.31 -2.30 -15.68
CA TRP A 289 13.02 -1.98 -16.30
C TRP A 289 12.96 -2.64 -17.66
N ALA A 290 11.83 -3.24 -17.99
CA ALA A 290 11.58 -3.79 -19.30
C ALA A 290 10.13 -3.53 -19.74
N THR A 291 9.94 -3.40 -21.04
CA THR A 291 8.64 -3.21 -21.68
C THR A 291 8.36 -4.36 -22.63
N ALA A 292 7.08 -4.62 -22.92
CA ALA A 292 6.70 -5.66 -23.88
C ALA A 292 7.54 -5.56 -25.16
N ALA A 293 8.15 -6.68 -25.55
CA ALA A 293 8.88 -6.76 -26.82
C ALA A 293 7.86 -6.79 -27.97
N ARG A 294 8.17 -6.06 -29.04
CA ARG A 294 7.41 -6.13 -30.30
C ARG A 294 7.77 -7.38 -31.09
#